data_AF-A0A1F5WQ07-F1
#
_entry.id   AF-A0A1F5WQ07-F1
#
_cell.length_a   1.000
_cell.length_b   1.000
_cell.length_c   1.000
_cell.angle_alpha   90.00
_cell.angle_beta   90.00
_cell.angle_gamma   90.00
#
_symmetry.space_group_name_H-M   'P 1'
#
loop_
_entity.id
_entity.type
_entity.pdbx_description
1 polymer ?
#
loop_
_entity_poly.entity_id
_entity_poly.type
_entity_poly.pdbx_seq_one_letter_code
_entity_poly.pdbx_strand_id
1 'polypeptide(L)' 'MAREKVEIFHEHFTYTDEKENARYGVQQQYNKWMEDNGGKINVIDRQFHSSPGNVDITLYYSKKESEKTKKRDK' A
#
# COMPACT_ATOMS: atom_id res chain seq x y z
N MET A 1 -7.00 27.13 -14.32
CA MET A 1 -7.13 26.17 -13.20
C MET A 1 -6.36 24.92 -13.60
N ALA A 2 -5.22 24.63 -12.98
CA ALA A 2 -4.44 23.42 -13.25
C ALA A 2 -4.95 22.29 -12.35
N ARG A 3 -5.37 21.17 -12.93
CA ARG A 3 -5.65 19.92 -12.20
C ARG A 3 -4.30 19.36 -11.74
N GLU A 4 -4.02 19.35 -10.44
CA GLU A 4 -2.85 18.69 -9.89
C GLU A 4 -2.89 17.19 -10.23
N LYS A 5 -1.84 16.68 -10.86
CA LYS A 5 -1.73 15.27 -11.24
C LYS A 5 -1.24 14.50 -10.01
N VAL A 6 -2.14 13.84 -9.29
CA VAL A 6 -1.77 12.95 -8.18
C VAL A 6 -1.10 11.72 -8.80
N GLU A 7 0.18 11.50 -8.48
CA GLU A 7 0.89 10.29 -8.89
C GLU A 7 0.40 9.10 -8.05
N ILE A 8 -0.08 8.06 -8.72
CA ILE A 8 -0.61 6.85 -8.10
C ILE A 8 0.41 5.74 -8.26
N PHE A 9 0.86 5.19 -7.14
CA PHE A 9 1.71 4.01 -7.06
C PHE A 9 0.84 2.78 -6.83
N HIS A 10 1.34 1.62 -7.25
CA HIS A 10 0.70 0.34 -7.03
C HIS A 10 1.70 -0.66 -6.46
N GLU A 11 1.30 -1.38 -5.42
CA GLU A 11 2.12 -2.43 -4.80
C GLU A 11 1.33 -3.73 -4.73
N HIS A 12 2.01 -4.82 -5.06
CA HIS A 12 1.42 -6.15 -5.17
C HIS A 12 1.98 -7.05 -4.07
N PHE A 13 1.08 -7.66 -3.29
CA PHE A 13 1.43 -8.68 -2.31
C PHE A 13 0.73 -9.98 -2.69
N THR A 14 1.48 -11.07 -2.72
CA THR A 14 0.96 -12.39 -3.07
C THR A 14 1.21 -13.35 -1.92
N TYR A 15 0.21 -14.16 -1.58
CA TYR A 15 0.32 -15.16 -0.53
C TYR A 15 -0.35 -16.47 -0.97
N THR A 16 0.44 -17.55 -0.89
CA THR A 16 0.05 -18.89 -1.30
C THR A 16 -0.07 -19.75 -0.05
N ASP A 17 -1.30 -19.95 0.45
CA ASP A 17 -1.63 -20.83 1.58
C ASP A 17 -3.13 -21.19 1.55
N GLU A 18 -3.60 -22.00 2.51
CA GLU A 18 -5.03 -22.29 2.64
C GLU A 18 -5.83 -21.00 2.91
N LYS A 19 -6.98 -20.84 2.24
CA LYS A 19 -7.66 -19.53 2.02
C LYS A 19 -7.86 -18.67 3.28
N GLU A 20 -8.06 -19.27 4.45
CA GLU A 20 -8.30 -18.55 5.70
C GLU A 20 -7.03 -17.90 6.25
N ASN A 21 -5.89 -18.59 6.19
CA ASN A 21 -4.58 -18.04 6.54
C ASN A 21 -4.13 -16.98 5.54
N ALA A 22 -4.50 -17.13 4.26
CA ALA A 22 -4.05 -16.23 3.21
C ALA A 22 -4.57 -14.79 3.39
N ARG A 23 -5.81 -14.62 3.87
CA ARG A 23 -6.35 -13.30 4.22
C ARG A 23 -5.60 -12.66 5.38
N TYR A 24 -5.22 -13.45 6.39
CA TYR A 24 -4.46 -12.98 7.55
C TYR A 24 -3.00 -12.65 7.19
N GLY A 25 -2.36 -13.47 6.36
CA GLY A 25 -1.00 -13.25 5.86
C GLY A 25 -0.89 -11.98 5.02
N VAL A 26 -1.84 -11.76 4.12
CA VAL A 26 -1.92 -10.53 3.32
C VAL A 26 -2.14 -9.29 4.19
N GLN A 27 -3.00 -9.38 5.21
CA GLN A 27 -3.22 -8.28 6.16
C GLN A 27 -1.96 -7.95 6.98
N GLN A 28 -1.19 -8.96 7.39
CA GLN A 28 0.08 -8.75 8.08
C GLN A 28 1.13 -8.08 7.19
N GLN A 29 1.25 -8.51 5.92
CA GLN A 29 2.15 -7.85 4.96
C GLN A 29 1.76 -6.39 4.74
N TYR A 30 0.46 -6.12 4.61
CA TYR A 30 -0.07 -4.75 4.53
C TYR A 30 0.29 -3.92 5.78
N ASN A 31 0.07 -4.46 6.97
CA ASN A 31 0.37 -3.75 8.22
C ASN A 31 1.86 -3.42 8.33
N LYS A 32 2.72 -4.41 8.06
CA LYS A 32 4.18 -4.22 8.06
C LYS A 32 4.59 -3.16 7.05
N TRP A 33 4.04 -3.22 5.84
CA TRP A 33 4.31 -2.21 4.81
C TRP A 33 3.86 -0.81 5.22
N MET A 34 2.68 -0.67 5.85
CA MET A 34 2.22 0.60 6.40
C MET A 34 3.17 1.12 7.49
N GLU A 35 3.69 0.25 8.37
CA GLU A 35 4.68 0.60 9.39
C GLU A 35 6.02 1.04 8.77
N ASP A 36 6.53 0.31 7.77
CA ASP A 36 7.76 0.65 7.04
C ASP A 36 7.66 2.01 6.33
N ASN A 37 6.46 2.39 5.88
CA ASN A 37 6.19 3.71 5.29
C ASN A 37 5.77 4.77 6.32
N GLY A 38 5.96 4.48 7.62
CA GLY A 38 5.71 5.40 8.72
C GLY A 38 4.25 5.78 8.92
N GLY A 39 3.31 4.95 8.45
CA GLY A 39 1.86 5.16 8.56
C GLY A 39 1.34 6.34 7.72
N LYS A 40 2.15 6.88 6.81
CA LYS A 40 1.85 8.11 6.04
C LYS A 40 1.45 7.84 4.60
N ILE A 41 0.99 6.63 4.31
CA ILE A 41 0.48 6.30 2.98
C ILE A 41 -1.03 6.54 2.92
N ASN A 42 -1.43 7.32 1.92
CA ASN A 42 -2.82 7.49 1.57
C ASN A 42 -3.22 6.39 0.57
N VAL A 43 -3.75 5.29 1.10
CA VAL A 43 -4.30 4.20 0.30
C VAL A 43 -5.63 4.66 -0.30
N ILE A 44 -5.71 4.67 -1.63
CA ILE A 44 -6.85 5.14 -2.41
C ILE A 44 -7.79 3.97 -2.70
N ASP A 45 -7.23 2.83 -3.07
CA ASP A 45 -7.98 1.63 -3.41
C ASP A 45 -7.22 0.36 -3.05
N ARG A 46 -7.96 -0.73 -2.81
CA ARG A 46 -7.41 -2.05 -2.48
C ARG A 46 -8.15 -3.11 -3.27
N GLN A 47 -7.49 -3.70 -4.26
CA GLN A 47 -8.06 -4.79 -5.04
C GLN A 47 -7.56 -6.12 -4.48
N PHE A 48 -8.48 -6.96 -4.02
CA PHE A 48 -8.19 -8.32 -3.61
C PHE A 48 -8.57 -9.27 -4.74
N HIS A 49 -7.63 -10.12 -5.15
CA HIS A 49 -7.95 -11.25 -6.01
C HIS A 49 -7.71 -12.55 -5.25
N SER A 50 -8.65 -13.48 -5.40
CA SER A 50 -8.61 -14.77 -4.70
C SER A 50 -8.77 -15.86 -5.74
N SER A 51 -7.69 -16.57 -6.00
CA SER A 51 -7.66 -17.77 -6.82
C SER A 51 -7.65 -19.02 -5.91
N PRO A 52 -8.01 -20.20 -6.42
CA PRO A 52 -7.84 -21.44 -5.66
C PRO A 52 -6.36 -21.63 -5.26
N GLY A 53 -6.07 -21.54 -3.96
CA GLY A 53 -4.72 -21.70 -3.40
C GLY A 53 -3.84 -20.44 -3.43
N ASN A 54 -4.35 -19.28 -3.86
CA ASN A 54 -3.57 -18.05 -3.89
C ASN A 54 -4.47 -16.83 -3.60
N VAL A 55 -4.02 -15.95 -2.71
CA VAL A 55 -4.61 -14.63 -2.49
C VAL A 55 -3.58 -13.58 -2.82
N ASP A 56 -3.94 -12.66 -3.71
CA ASP A 56 -3.16 -11.46 -3.97
C ASP A 56 -3.96 -10.20 -3.61
N ILE A 57 -3.23 -9.16 -3.20
CA ILE A 57 -3.78 -7.83 -3.03
C ILE A 57 -2.92 -6.85 -3.82
N THR A 58 -3.59 -5.96 -4.53
CA THR A 58 -3.00 -4.80 -5.17
C THR A 58 -3.46 -3.56 -4.42
N LEU A 59 -2.50 -2.81 -3.85
CA LEU A 59 -2.76 -1.54 -3.19
C LEU A 59 -2.49 -0.40 -4.16
N TYR A 60 -3.46 0.50 -4.32
CA TYR A 60 -3.26 1.77 -5.02
C TYR A 60 -3.13 2.87 -4.00
N TYR A 61 -2.03 3.61 -4.05
CA TYR A 61 -1.76 4.63 -3.07
C TYR A 61 -1.01 5.82 -3.68
N SER A 62 -1.24 7.00 -3.11
CA SER A 62 -0.40 8.15 -3.42
C SER A 62 0.65 8.27 -2.31
N LYS A 63 1.92 8.17 -2.65
CA LYS A 63 2.94 8.82 -1.83
C LYS A 63 2.67 10.30 -2.01
N LYS A 64 2.05 10.95 -1.01
CA LYS A 64 2.40 12.36 -0.84
C LYS A 64 3.90 12.28 -0.61
N GLU A 65 4.70 12.82 -1.53
CA GLU A 65 6.06 13.16 -1.17
C GLU A 65 5.90 13.95 0.13
N SER A 66 6.23 13.32 1.25
CA SER A 66 6.71 14.08 2.37
C SER A 66 8.06 14.56 1.86
N GLU A 67 8.04 15.55 0.97
CA GLU A 67 9.05 16.57 0.93
C GLU A 67 9.18 16.96 2.39
N LYS A 68 10.17 16.36 3.05
CA LYS A 68 10.82 17.05 4.15
C LYS A 68 11.28 18.32 3.49
N THR A 69 10.47 19.35 3.59
CA THR A 69 10.94 20.71 3.72
C THR A 69 11.91 20.68 4.90
N LYS A 70 13.16 20.28 4.63
CA LYS A 70 14.31 20.55 5.47
C LYS A 70 14.57 22.04 5.30
N LYS A 71 13.66 22.86 5.82
CA LYS A 71 13.91 24.27 6.12
C LYS A 71 13.68 24.44 7.62
N ARG A 72 14.77 24.27 8.36
CA ARG A 72 15.10 25.19 9.44
C ARG A 72 16.61 25.22 9.57
N ASP A 73 17.23 25.91 8.63
CA ASP A 73 18.49 26.59 8.87
C ASP A 73 18.20 27.65 9.95
N LYS A 74 18.92 27.59 11.07
CA LYS A 74 19.00 28.66 12.06
C LYS A 74 20.44 28.73 12.54
#